data_AF-A0A2T6MXC4-F1
#
_entry.id   AF-A0A2T6MXC4-F1
#
_cell.length_a   1.000
_cell.length_b   1.000
_cell.length_c   1.000
_cell.angle_alpha   90.00
_cell.angle_beta   90.00
_cell.angle_gamma   90.00
#
_symmetry.space_group_name_H-M   'P 1'
#
loop_
_entity.id
_entity.type
_entity.pdbx_description
1 polymer ?
#
loop_
_entity_poly.entity_id
_entity_poly.type
_entity_poly.pdbx_seq_one_letter_code
_entity_poly.pdbx_strand_id
1 'polypeptide(L)' 'MRSDTHSLRPFKNPSYIDYLVGWRYLVDKHYRVRVHNRWADQPWFISGSEMLVGLGSVLLSTSLGAILLFLIWDVWFK' A
#
# COMPACT_ATOMS: atom_id res chain seq x y z
N MET A 1 27.13 31.84 4.84
CA MET A 1 25.84 31.17 4.63
C MET A 1 26.12 29.75 4.17
N ARG A 2 25.85 28.76 5.04
CA ARG A 2 26.10 27.35 4.78
C ARG A 2 25.00 26.86 3.84
N SER A 3 25.37 26.56 2.60
CA SER A 3 24.48 25.92 1.64
C SER A 3 24.34 24.45 2.06
N ASP A 4 23.42 24.18 2.97
CA ASP A 4 22.97 22.84 3.30
C ASP A 4 22.13 22.32 2.12
N THR A 5 22.82 22.01 1.01
CA THR A 5 22.32 21.09 0.02
C THR A 5 22.19 19.75 0.73
N HIS A 6 21.01 19.52 1.31
CA HIS A 6 20.51 18.18 1.56
C HIS A 6 20.72 17.41 0.27
N SER A 7 21.76 16.59 0.25
CA SER A 7 21.92 15.56 -0.76
C SER A 7 20.70 14.67 -0.62
N LEU A 8 19.67 14.97 -1.41
CA LEU A 8 18.60 14.05 -1.71
C LEU A 8 19.31 12.80 -2.21
N ARG A 9 19.53 11.83 -1.30
CA ARG A 9 20.12 10.54 -1.67
C ARG A 9 19.33 10.07 -2.88
N PRO A 10 20.00 9.68 -3.97
CA PRO A 10 19.29 9.25 -5.16
C PRO A 10 18.33 8.15 -4.72
N PHE A 11 17.03 8.33 -5.00
CA PHE A 11 16.03 7.32 -4.75
C PHE A 11 16.58 6.02 -5.31
N LYS A 12 16.82 5.06 -4.42
CA LYS A 12 17.34 3.75 -4.78
C LYS A 12 16.20 3.06 -5.55
N ASN A 13 16.13 3.35 -6.85
CA ASN A 13 15.16 2.91 -7.84
C ASN A 13 13.75 3.57 -7.78
N PRO A 14 13.47 4.62 -8.59
CA PRO A 14 12.12 5.18 -8.74
C PRO A 14 11.15 4.24 -9.50
N SER A 15 11.66 3.16 -10.09
CA SER A 15 10.88 2.14 -10.81
C SER A 15 10.18 1.12 -9.91
N TYR A 16 10.38 1.18 -8.59
CA TYR A 16 9.79 0.25 -7.63
C TYR A 16 8.74 0.95 -6.76
N ILE A 17 7.72 1.53 -7.41
CA ILE A 17 6.49 1.96 -6.74
C ILE A 17 5.68 0.69 -6.50
N ASP A 18 5.61 0.24 -5.25
CA ASP A 18 4.99 -1.03 -4.90
C ASP A 18 3.50 -0.77 -4.66
N TYR A 19 2.72 -0.68 -5.75
CA TYR A 19 1.26 -0.45 -5.70
C TYR A 19 0.48 -1.54 -4.95
N LEU A 20 1.15 -2.64 -4.58
CA LEU A 20 0.62 -3.80 -3.88
C LEU A 20 0.82 -3.72 -2.36
N VAL A 21 0.87 -2.51 -1.79
CA VAL A 21 0.90 -2.35 -0.32
C VAL A 21 -0.25 -3.15 0.32
N GLY A 22 -1.48 -3.07 -0.21
CA GLY A 22 -2.71 -3.74 0.24
C GLY A 22 -2.63 -4.85 1.31
N TRP A 23 -3.04 -6.08 0.97
CA TRP A 23 -3.08 -7.19 1.93
C TRP A 23 -1.70 -7.61 2.44
N ARG A 24 -0.68 -7.49 1.59
CA ARG A 24 0.68 -7.88 1.94
C ARG A 24 1.23 -7.04 3.10
N TYR A 25 0.93 -5.75 3.14
CA TYR A 25 1.27 -4.87 4.26
C TYR A 25 0.54 -5.24 5.54
N LEU A 26 -0.70 -5.72 5.44
CA LEU A 26 -1.47 -6.16 6.61
C LEU A 26 -0.97 -7.48 7.18
N VAL A 27 -0.53 -8.42 6.34
CA VAL A 27 -0.20 -9.80 6.74
C VAL A 27 1.29 -10.00 7.00
N ASP A 28 2.18 -9.39 6.20
CA ASP A 28 3.62 -9.62 6.28
C ASP A 28 4.32 -8.51 7.09
N LYS A 29 4.78 -8.87 8.29
CA LYS A 29 5.53 -7.99 9.20
C LYS A 29 6.84 -7.48 8.58
N HIS A 30 7.58 -8.34 7.85
CA HIS A 30 8.86 -7.97 7.26
C HIS A 30 8.66 -6.99 6.09
N TYR A 31 7.61 -7.21 5.30
CA TYR A 31 7.22 -6.29 4.24
C TYR A 31 6.81 -4.92 4.82
N ARG A 32 6.05 -4.90 5.92
CA ARG A 32 5.66 -3.66 6.60
C ARG A 32 6.85 -2.81 7.04
N VAL A 33 7.84 -3.43 7.67
CA VAL A 33 9.08 -2.75 8.10
C VAL A 33 9.86 -2.21 6.90
N ARG A 34 9.95 -2.99 5.82
CA ARG A 34 10.60 -2.56 4.57
C ARG A 34 9.90 -1.34 3.94
N VAL A 35 8.57 -1.36 3.88
CA VAL A 35 7.75 -0.27 3.34
C VAL A 35 7.88 0.98 4.20
N HIS A 36 7.85 0.84 5.53
CA HIS A 36 7.97 1.96 6.45
C HIS A 36 9.32 2.69 6.33
N ASN A 37 10.43 1.95 6.26
CA ASN A 37 11.75 2.53 6.05
C ASN A 37 11.86 3.26 4.71
N ARG A 38 11.21 2.74 3.65
CA ARG A 38 11.18 3.37 2.33
C ARG A 38 10.32 4.63 2.29
N TRP A 39 9.16 4.64 2.95
CA TRP A 39 8.31 5.83 3.04
C TRP A 39 8.98 6.98 3.80
N ALA A 40 9.86 6.68 4.75
CA ALA A 40 10.67 7.69 5.43
C ALA A 40 11.67 8.38 4.49
N ASP A 41 12.16 7.67 3.48
CA ASP A 41 13.12 8.18 2.50
C ASP A 41 12.45 8.79 1.25
N GLN A 42 11.15 8.57 1.03
CA GLN A 42 10.39 9.01 -0.16
C GLN A 42 9.60 10.31 0.07
N PRO A 43 9.33 11.11 -0.99
CA PRO A 43 8.46 12.28 -0.89
C PRO A 43 7.06 11.85 -0.46
N TRP A 44 6.45 12.65 0.41
CA TRP A 44 5.16 12.36 1.03
C TRP A 44 4.04 12.06 0.02
N PHE A 45 4.06 12.66 -1.18
CA PHE A 45 3.04 12.43 -2.21
C PHE A 45 3.12 11.03 -2.85
N ILE A 46 4.33 10.46 -2.98
CA ILE A 46 4.53 9.10 -3.51
C ILE A 46 4.02 8.10 -2.47
N SER A 47 4.48 8.23 -1.23
CA SER A 47 4.03 7.41 -0.10
C SER A 47 2.51 7.47 0.08
N GLY A 48 1.92 8.67 -0.03
CA GLY A 48 0.47 8.87 0.05
C GLY A 48 -0.29 8.15 -1.08
N SER A 49 0.23 8.19 -2.32
CA SER A 49 -0.40 7.48 -3.44
C SER A 49 -0.35 5.96 -3.27
N GLU A 50 0.76 5.41 -2.77
CA GLU A 50 0.87 3.98 -2.46
C GLU A 50 -0.07 3.54 -1.34
N MET A 51 -0.22 4.37 -0.30
CA MET A 51 -1.19 4.12 0.78
C MET A 51 -2.63 4.10 0.25
N LEU A 52 -3.00 5.07 -0.59
CA LEU A 52 -4.35 5.16 -1.17
C LEU A 52 -4.66 3.97 -2.07
N VAL A 53 -3.73 3.59 -2.96
CA VAL A 53 -3.91 2.41 -3.82
C VAL A 53 -3.94 1.13 -2.97
N GLY A 54 -3.10 1.03 -1.94
CA GLY A 54 -3.10 -0.09 -1.00
C GLY A 54 -4.43 -0.24 -0.25
N LEU A 55 -4.96 0.85 0.30
CA LEU A 55 -6.27 0.87 0.95
C LEU A 55 -7.40 0.52 -0.01
N GLY A 56 -7.40 1.11 -1.20
CA GLY A 56 -8.39 0.83 -2.25
C GLY A 56 -8.39 -0.65 -2.65
N SER A 57 -7.21 -1.26 -2.79
CA SER A 57 -7.06 -2.68 -3.09
C SER A 57 -7.68 -3.59 -2.02
N VAL A 58 -7.48 -3.26 -0.73
CA VAL A 58 -8.07 -4.02 0.39
C VAL A 58 -9.60 -3.86 0.42
N LEU A 59 -10.10 -2.63 0.27
CA LEU A 59 -11.54 -2.35 0.30
C LEU A 59 -12.28 -3.02 -0.87
N LEU A 60 -11.71 -2.95 -2.09
CA LEU A 60 -12.29 -3.60 -3.27
C LEU A 60 -12.31 -5.12 -3.14
N SER A 61 -11.20 -5.73 -2.71
CA SER A 61 -11.17 -7.19 -2.53
C SER A 61 -12.09 -7.67 -1.41
N THR A 62 -12.18 -6.94 -0.30
CA THR A 62 -13.08 -7.27 0.82
C THR A 62 -14.55 -7.14 0.42
N SER A 63 -14.90 -6.05 -0.29
CA SER A 63 -16.27 -5.82 -0.75
C SER A 63 -16.72 -6.87 -1.78
N LEU A 64 -15.85 -7.26 -2.71
CA LEU A 64 -16.13 -8.37 -3.62
C LEU A 64 -16.36 -9.69 -2.88
N GLY A 65 -15.52 -10.00 -1.88
CA GLY A 65 -15.72 -11.18 -1.03
C GLY A 65 -17.04 -11.14 -0.26
N ALA A 66 -17.42 -9.98 0.29
CA ALA A 66 -18.68 -9.80 1.01
C ALA A 66 -19.90 -9.96 0.10
N ILE A 67 -19.86 -9.40 -1.12
CA ILE A 67 -20.93 -9.58 -2.12
C ILE A 67 -21.07 -11.07 -2.48
N LEU A 68 -19.95 -11.77 -2.69
CA LEU A 68 -19.97 -13.18 -3.06
C LEU A 68 -20.52 -14.06 -1.93
N LEU A 69 -20.14 -13.79 -0.68
CA LEU A 69 -20.70 -14.46 0.50
C LEU A 69 -22.20 -14.18 0.65
N PHE A 70 -22.62 -12.94 0.41
CA PHE A 70 -24.04 -12.56 0.44
C PHE A 70 -24.85 -13.33 -0.61
N LEU A 71 -24.33 -13.46 -1.84
CA LEU A 71 -24.99 -14.22 -2.90
C LEU A 71 -25.09 -15.71 -2.56
N ILE A 72 -24.03 -16.32 -2.02
CA ILE A 72 -24.06 -17.72 -1.58
C ILE A 72 -25.12 -17.90 -0.48
N TRP A 73 -25.14 -16.99 0.50
CA TRP A 73 -26.13 -17.00 1.57
C TRP A 73 -27.56 -16.89 1.04
N ASP A 74 -27.84 -15.94 0.14
CA ASP A 74 -29.18 -15.78 -0.46
C ASP A 74 -29.63 -17.03 -1.23
N VAL A 75 -28.71 -17.73 -1.89
CA VAL A 75 -29.02 -18.97 -2.62
C VAL A 75 -29.25 -20.15 -1.67
N TRP A 76 -28.46 -20.27 -0.59
CA TRP A 76 -28.55 -21.42 0.33
C TRP A 76 -29.75 -21.36 1.28
N PHE A 77 -30.23 -20.16 1.61
CA PHE A 77 -31.34 -19.94 2.55
C PHE A 77 -32.67 -19.57 1.86
N LYS A 78 -32.71 -19.64 0.52
CA LYS A 78 -33.95 -19.70 -0.27
C LYS A 78 -34.38 -21.15 -0.49
#